data_AF-A0A8T7JWF3-F1
#
_entry.id   AF-A0A8T7JWF3-F1
#
_cell.length_a   1.000
_cell.length_b   1.000
_cell.length_c   1.000
_cell.angle_alpha   90.00
_cell.angle_beta   90.00
_cell.angle_gamma   90.00
#
_symmetry.space_group_name_H-M   'P 1'
#
loop_
_entity.id
_entity.type
_entity.pdbx_description
1 polymer ?
#
loop_
_entity_poly.entity_id
_entity_poly.type
_entity_poly.pdbx_seq_one_letter_code
_entity_poly.pdbx_strand_id
1 'polypeptide(L)'
;MFNFSTFIGALRAGGDTRYALFMELFSIWLIGVPMAYLGAFVLKLPVYWVYLMVILEEIAKMIVSGRRFLSRKWIHDLVNV
;
A
#
# COMPACT_ATOMS: atom_id res chain seq x y z
N MET A 1 3.66 -12.91 -1.32
CA MET A 1 3.44 -13.39 0.07
C MET A 1 4.21 -12.60 1.13
N PHE A 2 5.45 -12.14 0.89
CA PHE A 2 6.17 -11.26 1.84
C PHE A 2 5.46 -9.92 2.14
N ASN A 3 4.78 -9.33 1.16
CA ASN A 3 4.12 -8.01 1.28
C ASN A 3 3.00 -7.97 2.31
N PHE A 4 2.17 -9.02 2.35
CA PHE A 4 0.99 -9.08 3.20
C PHE A 4 1.40 -9.26 4.67
N SER A 5 2.37 -10.14 4.94
CA SER A 5 2.82 -10.43 6.31
C SER A 5 3.54 -9.26 6.98
N THR A 6 4.38 -8.50 6.24
CA THR A 6 5.08 -7.34 6.82
C THR A 6 4.17 -6.13 6.97
N PHE A 7 3.26 -5.88 6.02
CA PHE A 7 2.37 -4.71 6.08
C PHE A 7 1.15 -4.93 6.99
N ILE A 8 0.47 -6.07 6.87
CA ILE A 8 -0.77 -6.32 7.62
C ILE A 8 -0.49 -6.98 8.97
N GLY A 9 0.53 -7.85 9.03
CA GLY A 9 0.93 -8.51 10.27
C GLY A 9 1.67 -7.57 11.22
N ALA A 10 2.78 -6.97 10.79
CA ALA A 10 3.65 -6.23 11.70
C ALA A 10 3.18 -4.79 12.00
N LEU A 11 2.77 -4.02 10.99
CA LEU A 11 2.36 -2.62 11.19
C LEU A 11 1.00 -2.48 11.91
N ARG A 12 0.05 -3.40 11.66
CA ARG A 12 -1.23 -3.37 12.42
C ARG A 12 -1.08 -3.91 13.84
N ALA A 13 -0.27 -4.94 14.06
CA ALA A 13 -0.05 -5.48 15.41
C ALA A 13 0.82 -4.57 16.29
N GLY A 14 1.69 -3.74 15.69
CA GLY A 14 2.61 -2.83 16.40
C GLY A 14 2.04 -1.47 16.83
N GLY A 15 0.74 -1.22 16.65
CA GLY A 15 0.09 0.03 17.09
C GLY A 15 0.10 1.18 16.08
N ASP A 16 0.76 1.05 14.92
CA ASP A 16 0.77 2.07 13.85
C ASP A 16 -0.37 1.86 12.82
N THR A 17 -1.57 1.53 13.31
CA THR A 17 -2.76 1.21 12.50
C THR A 17 -3.28 2.41 11.71
N ARG A 18 -3.18 3.62 12.29
CA ARG A 18 -3.64 4.86 11.61
C ARG A 18 -2.83 5.13 10.35
N TYR A 19 -1.50 5.00 10.42
CA TYR A 19 -0.64 5.18 9.25
C TYR A 19 -0.94 4.14 8.18
N ALA A 20 -1.09 2.86 8.56
CA ALA A 20 -1.45 1.80 7.62
C ALA A 20 -2.78 2.12 6.90
N LEU A 21 -3.79 2.56 7.64
CA LEU A 21 -5.11 2.87 7.10
C LEU A 21 -5.06 4.06 6.13
N PHE A 22 -4.40 5.16 6.50
CA PHE A 22 -4.22 6.31 5.60
C PHE A 22 -3.47 5.93 4.32
N MET A 23 -2.43 5.12 4.44
CA MET A 23 -1.63 4.69 3.31
C MET A 23 -2.40 3.78 2.36
N GLU A 24 -3.24 2.89 2.90
CA GLU A 24 -4.11 2.01 2.13
C GLU A 24 -5.18 2.82 1.36
N LEU A 25 -5.79 3.80 2.03
CA LEU A 25 -6.77 4.70 1.43
C LEU A 25 -6.14 5.55 0.31
N PHE A 26 -4.99 6.18 0.60
CA PHE A 26 -4.29 7.06 -0.33
C PHE A 26 -3.87 6.30 -1.59
N SER A 27 -3.31 5.10 -1.42
CA SER A 27 -2.81 4.33 -2.54
C SER A 27 -3.93 3.88 -3.49
N ILE A 28 -5.06 3.42 -2.94
CA ILE A 28 -6.22 3.01 -3.76
C ILE A 28 -6.77 4.21 -4.52
N TRP A 29 -7.00 5.35 -3.84
CA TRP A 29 -7.69 6.48 -4.43
C TRP A 29 -6.82 7.34 -5.36
N LEU A 30 -5.52 7.46 -5.10
CA LEU A 30 -4.63 8.31 -5.90
C LEU A 30 -3.79 7.56 -6.91
N ILE A 31 -3.63 6.25 -6.76
CA ILE A 31 -2.81 5.46 -7.67
C ILE A 31 -3.67 4.37 -8.32
N GLY A 32 -4.31 3.49 -7.53
CA GLY A 32 -5.06 2.35 -8.05
C GLY A 32 -6.21 2.73 -8.97
N VAL A 33 -7.16 3.53 -8.47
CA VAL A 33 -8.35 3.97 -9.21
C VAL A 33 -7.99 4.85 -10.41
N PRO A 34 -7.11 5.86 -10.30
CA PRO A 34 -6.69 6.66 -11.45
C PRO A 34 -5.96 5.84 -12.53
N MET A 35 -5.09 4.90 -12.14
CA MET A 35 -4.41 4.02 -13.10
C MET A 35 -5.37 3.09 -13.81
N ALA A 36 -6.34 2.51 -13.09
CA ALA A 36 -7.39 1.70 -13.68
C ALA A 36 -8.24 2.52 -14.68
N TYR A 37 -8.61 3.75 -14.30
CA TYR A 37 -9.36 4.65 -15.17
C TYR A 37 -8.57 5.03 -16.43
N LEU A 38 -7.31 5.44 -16.28
CA LEU A 38 -6.42 5.78 -17.39
C LEU A 38 -6.22 4.59 -18.34
N GLY A 39 -5.96 3.40 -17.80
CA GLY A 39 -5.77 2.19 -18.58
C GLY A 39 -7.01 1.77 -19.36
N ALA A 40 -8.18 1.79 -18.71
CA ALA A 40 -9.43 1.32 -19.29
C ALA A 40 -10.11 2.34 -20.23
N PHE A 41 -10.19 3.60 -19.83
CA PHE A 41 -11.02 4.60 -20.53
C PHE A 41 -10.22 5.53 -21.45
N VAL A 42 -9.00 5.90 -21.06
CA VAL A 42 -8.16 6.82 -21.86
C VAL A 42 -7.34 6.06 -22.88
N LEU A 43 -6.58 5.06 -22.43
CA LEU A 43 -5.70 4.26 -23.27
C LEU A 43 -6.44 3.12 -23.99
N LYS A 44 -7.67 2.81 -23.56
CA LYS A 44 -8.51 1.71 -24.08
C LYS A 44 -7.74 0.39 -24.19
N LEU A 45 -6.88 0.15 -23.21
CA LEU A 45 -6.07 -1.05 -23.19
C LEU A 45 -6.95 -2.25 -22.80
N PRO A 46 -6.65 -3.44 -23.35
CA PRO A 46 -7.31 -4.65 -22.91
C PRO A 46 -7.00 -4.95 -21.44
N VAL A 47 -7.93 -5.65 -20.78
CA VAL A 47 -8.01 -5.80 -19.31
C VAL A 47 -6.70 -6.29 -18.68
N TYR A 48 -5.93 -7.14 -19.36
CA TYR A 48 -4.68 -7.68 -18.84
C TYR A 48 -3.61 -6.59 -18.62
N TRP A 49 -3.54 -5.57 -19.48
CA TRP A 49 -2.63 -4.43 -19.29
C TRP A 49 -3.09 -3.52 -18.17
N VAL A 50 -4.40 -3.27 -18.07
CA VAL A 50 -4.98 -2.47 -16.97
C VAL A 50 -4.68 -3.13 -15.62
N TYR A 51 -4.81 -4.45 -15.55
CA TYR A 51 -4.46 -5.22 -14.37
C TYR A 51 -2.97 -5.11 -14.00
N LEU A 52 -2.08 -5.17 -14.99
CA LEU A 52 -0.63 -4.94 -14.79
C LEU A 52 -0.35 -3.53 -14.23
N MET A 53 -1.03 -2.50 -14.72
CA MET A 53 -0.89 -1.13 -14.22
C MET A 53 -1.33 -1.03 -12.76
N VAL A 54 -2.42 -1.70 -12.39
CA VAL A 54 -2.87 -1.76 -10.98
C VAL A 54 -1.87 -2.55 -10.11
N ILE A 55 -1.26 -3.62 -10.60
CA ILE A 55 -0.23 -4.35 -9.84
C ILE A 55 0.99 -3.46 -9.53
N LEU A 56 1.38 -2.56 -10.44
CA LEU A 56 2.49 -1.63 -10.19
C LEU A 56 2.22 -0.71 -8.98
N GLU A 57 0.95 -0.36 -8.72
CA GLU A 57 0.53 0.36 -7.51
C GLU A 57 0.90 -0.41 -6.24
N GLU A 58 0.72 -1.72 -6.25
CA GLU A 58 0.98 -2.61 -5.12
C GLU A 58 2.48 -2.68 -4.80
N ILE A 59 3.32 -2.62 -5.83
CA ILE A 59 4.79 -2.54 -5.70
C ILE A 59 5.19 -1.18 -5.10
N ALA A 60 4.59 -0.08 -5.54
CA ALA A 60 4.87 1.24 -4.95
C ALA A 60 4.50 1.27 -3.47
N LYS A 61 3.35 0.67 -3.11
CA LYS A 61 2.94 0.47 -1.71
C LYS A 61 3.98 -0.32 -0.93
N MET A 62 4.47 -1.43 -1.49
CA MET A 62 5.49 -2.26 -0.86
C MET A 62 6.76 -1.47 -0.53
N ILE A 63 7.24 -0.64 -1.45
CA ILE A 63 8.47 0.15 -1.25
C ILE A 63 8.27 1.14 -0.09
N VAL A 64 7.17 1.88 -0.08
CA VAL A 64 6.89 2.87 0.96
C VAL A 64 6.68 2.19 2.32
N SER A 65 5.98 1.06 2.34
CA SER A 65 5.73 0.26 3.55
C SER A 65 7.01 -0.36 4.08
N GLY A 66 7.86 -0.89 3.19
CA GLY A 66 9.18 -1.42 3.53
C GLY A 66 10.06 -0.34 4.14
N ARG A 67 10.12 0.85 3.55
CA ARG A 67 10.86 2.00 4.10
C ARG A 67 10.35 2.38 5.49
N ARG A 68 9.04 2.38 5.72
CA ARG A 68 8.44 2.64 7.05
C ARG A 68 8.82 1.55 8.06
N PHE A 69 8.78 0.29 7.64
CA PHE A 69 9.17 -0.85 8.46
C PHE A 69 10.65 -0.79 8.89
N LEU A 70 11.55 -0.48 7.96
CA LEU A 70 12.98 -0.28 8.26
C LEU A 70 13.23 0.92 9.17
N SER A 71 12.37 1.95 9.15
CA SER A 71 12.51 3.13 10.00
C SER A 71 12.28 2.85 11.49
N ARG A 72 11.76 1.67 11.89
CA ARG A 72 11.43 1.27 13.27
C ARG A 72 10.49 2.20 14.07
N LYS A 73 10.08 3.34 13.50
CA LYS A 73 9.10 4.29 14.06
C LYS A 73 7.70 3.71 14.26
N TRP A 74 7.46 2.50 13.76
CA TRP A 74 6.21 1.78 13.99
C TRP A 74 6.16 1.18 15.40
N ILE A 75 7.30 0.94 16.05
CA ILE A 75 7.39 0.41 17.41
C ILE A 75 7.08 1.54 18.39
N HIS A 76 5.82 1.64 18.81
CA HIS A 76 5.42 2.50 19.90
C HIS A 76 5.42 1.67 21.19
N ASP A 77 6.10 2.18 22.22
CA ASP A 77 6.09 1.54 23.53
C ASP A 77 4.71 1.75 24.16
N LEU A 78 3.95 0.67 24.32
CA LEU A 78 2.59 0.67 24.87
C LEU A 78 2.60 0.44 26.39
N VAL A 79 3.77 0.24 27.01
CA VAL A 79 3.89 -0.12 28.43
C VAL A 79 4.04 1.13 29.32
N ASN A 80 4.60 2.22 28.80
CA ASN A 80 4.69 3.50 29.50
C ASN A 80 3.64 4.48 28.98
N VAL A 81 2.38 4.29 29.41
CA VAL A 81 1.31 5.29 29.34
C VAL A 81 0.93 5.70 30.76
#